data_AF-A0AAU9W452-F1
#
_entry.id   AF-A0AAU9W452-F1
#
_cell.length_a   1.000
_cell.length_b   1.000
_cell.length_c   1.000
_cell.angle_alpha   90.00
_cell.angle_beta   90.00
_cell.angle_gamma   90.00
#
_symmetry.space_group_name_H-M   'P 1'
#
loop_
_entity.id
_entity.type
_entity.pdbx_description
1 polymer ?
#
loop_
_entity_poly.entity_id
_entity_poly.type
_entity_poly.pdbx_seq_one_letter_code
_entity_poly.pdbx_strand_id
1 'polypeptide(L)'
;MSPKWFQTVKNFIDRVEDEAEERKDDQLQTVTADPFIIVSEEEEGIEAPKVLGDIFESVAGAIFLDSGMDLTKTWGVYYRMMKPYIDHYSVNIPRNPVRHVYEKDEKADFGKAKTLEDGKIQCTLRVYWGKYNGKGSNMKIAKAAAAKFAIEGLKKKYAAVYEED
;
A
#
# COMPACT_ATOMS: atom_id res chain seq x y z
N MET A 1 -29.86 5.10 9.55
CA MET A 1 -28.65 4.26 9.39
C MET A 1 -27.66 5.03 8.56
N SER A 2 -26.41 5.18 9.02
CA SER A 2 -25.35 5.76 8.18
C SER A 2 -25.12 4.84 6.97
N PRO A 3 -25.13 5.34 5.73
CA PRO A 3 -24.80 4.55 4.55
C PRO A 3 -23.54 3.70 4.72
N LYS A 4 -23.55 2.46 4.21
CA LYS A 4 -22.47 1.48 4.34
C LYS A 4 -21.08 2.04 3.99
N TRP A 5 -21.01 2.95 3.02
CA TRP A 5 -19.77 3.57 2.58
C TRP A 5 -19.15 4.54 3.61
N PHE A 6 -19.96 5.19 4.47
CA PHE A 6 -19.42 6.01 5.55
C PHE A 6 -18.66 5.17 6.57
N GLN A 7 -19.11 3.94 6.83
CA GLN A 7 -18.37 3.02 7.69
C GLN A 7 -17.04 2.63 7.06
N THR A 8 -17.01 2.38 5.75
CA THR A 8 -15.76 2.10 5.00
C THR A 8 -14.78 3.27 5.07
N VAL A 9 -15.28 4.51 4.89
CA VAL A 9 -14.45 5.71 5.02
C VAL A 9 -13.94 5.88 6.44
N LYS A 10 -14.80 5.71 7.45
CA LYS A 10 -14.42 5.81 8.85
C LYS A 10 -13.33 4.80 9.21
N ASN A 11 -13.53 3.52 8.88
CA ASN A 11 -12.54 2.48 9.15
C ASN A 11 -11.19 2.76 8.47
N PHE A 12 -11.20 3.38 7.28
CA PHE A 12 -9.96 3.77 6.61
C PHE A 12 -9.28 4.94 7.32
N ILE A 13 -10.04 5.95 7.75
CA ILE A 13 -9.50 7.11 8.48
C ILE A 13 -8.90 6.66 9.81
N ASP A 14 -9.66 5.92 10.62
CA ASP A 14 -9.21 5.42 11.93
C ASP A 14 -7.86 4.69 11.78
N ARG A 15 -7.73 3.86 10.73
CA ARG A 15 -6.50 3.10 10.46
C ARG A 15 -5.32 3.94 9.97
N VAL A 16 -5.57 4.95 9.14
CA VAL A 16 -4.53 5.91 8.72
C VAL A 16 -4.04 6.73 9.90
N GLU A 17 -4.92 7.05 10.85
CA GLU A 17 -4.58 7.71 12.11
C GLU A 17 -3.74 6.79 13.00
N ASP A 18 -4.15 5.54 13.22
CA ASP A 18 -3.38 4.54 13.96
C ASP A 18 -1.96 4.39 13.39
N GLU A 19 -1.83 4.20 12.07
CA GLU A 19 -0.52 4.13 11.41
C GLU A 19 0.29 5.42 11.52
N ALA A 20 -0.37 6.58 11.56
CA ALA A 20 0.30 7.85 11.75
C ALA A 20 0.81 8.03 13.18
N GLU A 21 0.13 7.45 14.17
CA GLU A 21 0.58 7.43 15.57
C GLU A 21 1.75 6.47 15.77
N GLU A 22 1.69 5.25 15.25
CA GLU A 22 2.82 4.30 15.28
C GLU A 22 4.09 4.90 14.65
N ARG A 23 3.93 5.65 13.55
CA ARG A 23 5.05 6.35 12.88
C ARG A 23 5.60 7.56 13.62
N LYS A 24 4.87 8.16 14.57
CA LYS A 24 5.42 9.27 15.37
C LYS A 24 6.45 8.78 16.38
N ASP A 25 6.34 7.52 16.81
CA ASP A 25 7.30 6.89 17.73
C ASP A 25 8.61 6.53 16.99
N ASP A 26 8.50 6.22 15.69
CA ASP A 26 9.62 5.92 14.80
C ASP A 26 10.06 7.21 14.06
N GLN A 27 10.90 8.02 14.70
CA GLN A 27 11.24 9.44 14.39
C GLN A 27 11.69 9.79 12.95
N LEU A 28 11.66 8.88 11.97
CA LEU A 28 12.28 9.05 10.65
C LEU A 28 11.35 9.05 9.43
N GLN A 29 10.07 8.65 9.51
CA GLN A 29 9.23 8.55 8.28
C GLN A 29 7.78 9.02 8.45
N THR A 30 7.47 10.19 7.87
CA THR A 30 6.09 10.74 7.77
C THR A 30 5.29 10.20 6.59
N VAL A 31 5.94 9.48 5.67
CA VAL A 31 5.36 8.94 4.44
C VAL A 31 5.24 7.42 4.55
N THR A 32 4.11 6.86 4.11
CA THR A 32 3.92 5.39 4.07
C THR A 32 4.99 4.75 3.19
N ALA A 33 5.55 3.61 3.62
CA ALA A 33 6.61 2.92 2.88
C ALA A 33 6.09 2.22 1.59
N ASP A 34 4.78 1.96 1.50
CA ASP A 34 4.18 1.31 0.32
C ASP A 34 2.93 2.07 -0.17
N PRO A 35 3.02 2.79 -1.30
CA PRO A 35 1.90 3.52 -1.87
C PRO A 35 0.85 2.63 -2.55
N PHE A 36 1.13 1.35 -2.74
CA PHE A 36 0.30 0.44 -3.50
C PHE A 36 -0.69 -0.33 -2.62
N ILE A 37 -0.24 -0.79 -1.43
CA ILE A 37 -1.09 -1.52 -0.48
C ILE A 37 -0.63 -1.25 0.95
N ILE A 38 -1.56 -0.73 1.75
CA ILE A 38 -1.43 -0.71 3.20
C ILE A 38 -1.66 -2.14 3.70
N VAL A 39 -0.59 -2.82 4.13
CA VAL A 39 -0.65 -4.16 4.72
C VAL A 39 -0.26 -4.00 6.18
N SER A 40 -1.21 -4.18 7.09
CA SER A 40 -0.91 -4.23 8.53
C SER A 40 -0.24 -5.57 8.88
N GLU A 41 0.41 -5.62 10.05
CA GLU A 41 1.02 -6.84 10.59
C GLU A 41 0.00 -8.02 10.70
N GLU A 42 -1.29 -7.71 10.81
CA GLU A 42 -2.42 -8.68 10.85
C GLU A 42 -2.85 -9.28 9.48
N GLU A 43 -1.96 -9.32 8.49
CA GLU A 43 -2.16 -10.02 7.19
C GLU A 43 -3.25 -9.49 6.22
N GLU A 44 -3.81 -8.30 6.41
CA GLU A 44 -4.83 -7.75 5.50
C GLU A 44 -4.37 -6.50 4.75
N GLY A 45 -4.37 -6.59 3.42
CA GLY A 45 -4.21 -5.43 2.56
C GLY A 45 -5.51 -4.64 2.40
N ILE A 46 -5.47 -3.33 2.61
CA ILE A 46 -6.65 -2.47 2.52
C ILE A 46 -6.52 -1.48 1.38
N GLU A 47 -7.60 -1.30 0.64
CA GLU A 47 -7.73 -0.32 -0.44
C GLU A 47 -8.36 0.96 0.11
N ALA A 48 -7.80 2.11 -0.26
CA ALA A 48 -8.39 3.39 0.07
C ALA A 48 -9.78 3.53 -0.59
N PRO A 49 -10.79 4.08 0.11
CA PRO A 49 -12.10 4.34 -0.48
C PRO A 49 -11.96 5.30 -1.67
N LYS A 50 -12.34 4.87 -2.88
CA LYS A 50 -12.20 5.64 -4.12
C LYS A 50 -12.79 7.05 -4.04
N VAL A 51 -13.91 7.19 -3.32
CA VAL A 51 -14.58 8.48 -3.09
C VAL A 51 -13.67 9.54 -2.47
N LEU A 52 -12.68 9.15 -1.65
CA LEU A 52 -11.72 10.10 -1.08
C LEU A 52 -10.77 10.64 -2.15
N GLY A 53 -10.37 9.78 -3.10
CA GLY A 53 -9.62 10.19 -4.29
C GLY A 53 -10.45 11.13 -5.18
N ASP A 54 -11.71 10.79 -5.44
CA ASP A 54 -12.62 11.62 -6.23
C ASP A 54 -12.80 13.02 -5.58
N ILE A 55 -12.95 13.08 -4.25
CA ILE A 55 -13.02 14.35 -3.50
C ILE A 55 -11.71 15.12 -3.64
N PHE A 56 -10.56 14.46 -3.45
CA PHE A 56 -9.25 15.07 -3.62
C PHE A 56 -9.04 15.63 -5.04
N GLU A 57 -9.47 14.94 -6.09
CA GLU A 57 -9.38 15.45 -7.47
C GLU A 57 -10.38 16.59 -7.73
N SER A 58 -11.60 16.49 -7.20
CA SER A 58 -12.63 17.52 -7.37
C SER A 58 -12.26 18.85 -6.72
N VAL A 59 -11.56 18.83 -5.57
CA VAL A 59 -11.05 20.05 -4.92
C VAL A 59 -9.99 20.72 -5.79
N ALA A 60 -9.17 19.95 -6.53
CA ALA A 60 -8.19 20.51 -7.47
C ALA A 60 -8.91 21.24 -8.61
N GLY A 61 -9.99 20.64 -9.12
CA GLY A 61 -10.87 21.26 -10.11
C GLY A 61 -11.54 22.53 -9.59
N ALA A 62 -12.02 22.54 -8.35
CA ALA A 62 -12.61 23.71 -7.72
C ALA A 62 -11.61 24.87 -7.60
N ILE A 63 -10.38 24.61 -7.13
CA ILE A 63 -9.32 25.61 -7.05
C ILE A 63 -8.94 26.12 -8.44
N PHE A 64 -8.86 25.23 -9.44
CA PHE A 64 -8.58 25.62 -10.82
C PHE A 64 -9.64 26.59 -11.35
N LEU A 65 -10.93 26.31 -11.13
CA LEU A 65 -12.00 27.22 -11.53
C LEU A 65 -11.98 28.55 -10.77
N ASP A 66 -11.83 28.51 -9.44
CA ASP A 66 -11.80 29.70 -8.58
C ASP A 66 -10.61 30.62 -8.86
N SER A 67 -9.49 30.03 -9.26
CA SER A 67 -8.25 30.75 -9.60
C SER A 67 -8.25 31.39 -10.99
N GLY A 68 -9.35 31.26 -11.75
CA GLY A 68 -9.44 31.74 -13.13
C GLY A 68 -8.71 30.82 -14.12
N MET A 69 -8.79 29.50 -13.91
CA MET A 69 -8.12 28.48 -14.71
C MET A 69 -6.58 28.54 -14.64
N ASP A 70 -6.02 28.82 -13.47
CA ASP A 70 -4.57 28.96 -13.25
C ASP A 70 -3.97 27.70 -12.62
N LEU A 71 -3.32 26.88 -13.45
CA LEU A 71 -2.63 25.66 -12.99
C LEU A 71 -1.48 25.93 -12.02
N THR A 72 -0.85 27.11 -12.08
CA THR A 72 0.26 27.46 -11.17
C THR A 72 -0.26 27.65 -9.75
N LYS A 73 -1.43 28.29 -9.60
CA LYS A 73 -2.10 28.44 -8.30
C LYS A 73 -2.62 27.11 -7.78
N THR A 74 -3.26 26.29 -8.63
CA THR A 74 -3.70 24.94 -8.25
C THR A 74 -2.52 24.10 -7.76
N TRP A 75 -1.41 24.10 -8.52
CA TRP A 75 -0.19 23.42 -8.13
C TRP A 75 0.39 23.98 -6.83
N GLY A 76 0.41 25.29 -6.62
CA GLY A 76 0.89 25.89 -5.36
C GLY A 76 0.13 25.41 -4.12
N VAL A 77 -1.17 25.09 -4.26
CA VAL A 77 -1.95 24.48 -3.18
C VAL A 77 -1.61 23.00 -3.01
N TYR A 78 -1.66 22.21 -4.08
CA TYR A 78 -1.48 20.76 -4.04
C TYR A 78 -0.04 20.36 -3.70
N TYR A 79 0.94 21.09 -4.24
CA TYR A 79 2.35 20.85 -3.99
C TYR A 79 2.65 20.89 -2.50
N ARG A 80 2.09 21.83 -1.73
CA ARG A 80 2.33 21.89 -0.28
C ARG A 80 1.85 20.62 0.46
N MET A 81 0.72 20.06 0.04
CA MET A 81 0.18 18.81 0.62
C MET A 81 0.97 17.58 0.15
N MET A 82 1.37 17.55 -1.12
CA MET A 82 2.03 16.40 -1.74
C MET A 82 3.55 16.38 -1.55
N LYS A 83 4.18 17.53 -1.22
CA LYS A 83 5.63 17.69 -1.13
C LYS A 83 6.32 16.62 -0.29
N PRO A 84 5.83 16.25 0.93
CA PRO A 84 6.48 15.19 1.71
C PRO A 84 6.58 13.86 0.93
N TYR A 85 5.51 13.50 0.22
CA TYR A 85 5.45 12.29 -0.60
C TYR A 85 6.31 12.39 -1.86
N ILE A 86 6.28 13.54 -2.54
CA ILE A 86 7.11 13.79 -3.73
C ILE A 86 8.60 13.69 -3.36
N ASP A 87 9.01 14.36 -2.28
CA ASP A 87 10.40 14.34 -1.81
C ASP A 87 10.81 12.92 -1.38
N HIS A 88 9.95 12.21 -0.67
CA HIS A 88 10.24 10.84 -0.24
C HIS A 88 10.39 9.89 -1.43
N TYR A 89 9.42 9.87 -2.35
CA TYR A 89 9.39 8.90 -3.46
C TYR A 89 10.28 9.28 -4.65
N SER A 90 10.74 10.53 -4.74
CA SER A 90 11.77 10.92 -5.71
C SER A 90 13.14 10.34 -5.38
N VAL A 91 13.39 10.01 -4.11
CA VAL A 91 14.61 9.32 -3.66
C VAL A 91 14.35 7.82 -3.43
N ASN A 92 13.26 7.48 -2.76
CA ASN A 92 12.90 6.11 -2.38
C ASN A 92 11.83 5.57 -3.33
N ILE A 93 12.22 5.22 -4.56
CA ILE A 93 11.27 4.74 -5.56
C ILE A 93 10.66 3.40 -5.09
N PRO A 94 9.35 3.36 -4.81
CA PRO A 94 8.72 2.16 -4.28
C PRO A 94 8.66 1.10 -5.40
N ARG A 95 9.17 -0.09 -5.10
CA ARG A 95 9.13 -1.22 -6.04
C ARG A 95 7.84 -1.99 -5.87
N ASN A 96 7.20 -2.30 -6.99
CA ASN A 96 6.08 -3.23 -6.99
C ASN A 96 6.53 -4.59 -6.42
N PRO A 97 5.89 -5.10 -5.35
CA PRO A 97 6.37 -6.30 -4.65
C PRO A 97 6.32 -7.55 -5.54
N VAL A 98 5.31 -7.67 -6.39
CA VAL A 98 5.19 -8.79 -7.34
C VAL A 98 6.34 -8.76 -8.33
N ARG A 99 6.64 -7.59 -8.92
CA ARG A 99 7.78 -7.44 -9.82
C ARG A 99 9.10 -7.78 -9.12
N HIS A 100 9.29 -7.30 -7.89
CA HIS A 100 10.51 -7.55 -7.13
C HIS A 100 10.71 -9.05 -6.84
N VAL A 101 9.63 -9.80 -6.56
CA VAL A 101 9.72 -11.27 -6.47
C VAL A 101 10.20 -11.88 -7.78
N TYR A 102 9.61 -11.52 -8.92
CA TYR A 102 10.04 -12.07 -10.22
C TYR A 102 11.47 -11.71 -10.60
N GLU A 103 11.97 -10.54 -10.19
CA GLU A 103 13.38 -10.16 -10.34
C GLU A 103 14.34 -11.03 -9.49
N LYS A 104 13.83 -11.69 -8.44
CA LYS A 104 14.60 -12.60 -7.59
C LYS A 104 14.41 -14.06 -7.99
N ASP A 105 13.20 -14.45 -8.39
CA ASP A 105 12.84 -15.79 -8.86
C ASP A 105 11.93 -15.68 -10.08
N GLU A 106 12.52 -15.88 -11.27
CA GLU A 106 11.79 -15.88 -12.53
C GLU A 106 10.76 -17.02 -12.62
N LYS A 107 10.92 -18.09 -11.81
CA LYS A 107 10.02 -19.24 -11.75
C LYS A 107 8.96 -19.11 -10.66
N ALA A 108 8.88 -17.95 -9.99
CA ALA A 108 7.87 -17.67 -8.99
C ALA A 108 6.46 -17.93 -9.56
N ASP A 109 5.62 -18.61 -8.80
CA ASP A 109 4.29 -19.02 -9.26
C ASP A 109 3.21 -18.65 -8.25
N PHE A 110 2.20 -17.94 -8.72
CA PHE A 110 0.98 -17.68 -7.97
C PHE A 110 -0.02 -18.80 -8.21
N GLY A 111 -0.26 -19.60 -7.17
CA GLY A 111 -1.28 -20.64 -7.20
C GLY A 111 -2.69 -20.09 -7.39
N LYS A 112 -3.64 -21.01 -7.64
CA LYS A 112 -5.06 -20.67 -7.80
C LYS A 112 -5.57 -19.91 -6.58
N ALA A 113 -6.24 -18.79 -6.84
CA ALA A 113 -6.89 -18.00 -5.80
C ALA A 113 -8.02 -18.81 -5.14
N LYS A 114 -8.17 -18.66 -3.82
CA LYS A 114 -9.23 -19.27 -3.03
C LYS A 114 -10.07 -18.17 -2.40
N THR A 115 -11.40 -18.28 -2.49
CA THR A 115 -12.30 -17.43 -1.72
C THR A 115 -12.46 -18.03 -0.33
N LEU A 116 -12.24 -17.22 0.70
CA LEU A 116 -12.39 -17.58 2.10
C LEU A 116 -13.85 -17.38 2.56
N GLU A 117 -14.18 -17.92 3.73
CA GLU A 117 -15.54 -17.83 4.31
C GLU A 117 -15.98 -16.39 4.62
N ASP A 118 -15.01 -15.50 4.87
CA ASP A 118 -15.22 -14.06 5.07
C ASP A 118 -15.41 -13.27 3.76
N GLY A 119 -15.40 -13.95 2.61
CA GLY A 119 -15.52 -13.35 1.28
C GLY A 119 -14.20 -12.79 0.72
N LYS A 120 -13.09 -12.89 1.45
CA LYS A 120 -11.77 -12.43 0.98
C LYS A 120 -11.14 -13.42 0.02
N ILE A 121 -10.19 -12.93 -0.76
CA ILE A 121 -9.39 -13.74 -1.67
C ILE A 121 -8.04 -14.03 -1.04
N GLN A 122 -7.70 -15.32 -0.95
CA GLN A 122 -6.36 -15.78 -0.60
C GLN A 122 -5.61 -16.21 -1.86
N CYS A 123 -4.37 -15.77 -1.98
CA CYS A 123 -3.43 -16.19 -3.00
C CYS A 123 -2.18 -16.77 -2.36
N THR A 124 -1.62 -17.82 -2.98
CA THR A 124 -0.40 -18.45 -2.49
C THR A 124 0.70 -18.29 -3.51
N LEU A 125 1.79 -17.64 -3.11
CA LEU A 125 3.00 -17.48 -3.89
C LEU A 125 4.01 -18.58 -3.53
N ARG A 126 4.52 -19.28 -4.54
CA ARG A 126 5.61 -20.25 -4.43
C ARG A 126 6.88 -19.67 -5.07
N VAL A 127 7.97 -19.72 -4.33
CA VAL A 127 9.29 -19.22 -4.71
C VAL A 127 10.36 -20.19 -4.22
N TYR A 128 11.59 -20.15 -4.76
CA TYR A 128 12.64 -21.09 -4.33
C TYR A 128 13.02 -20.97 -2.85
N TRP A 129 12.68 -19.86 -2.19
CA TRP A 129 12.96 -19.64 -0.77
C TRP A 129 11.75 -19.89 0.15
N GLY A 130 10.61 -20.33 -0.37
CA GLY A 130 9.45 -20.66 0.46
C GLY A 130 8.09 -20.54 -0.22
N LYS A 131 7.05 -20.60 0.61
CA LYS A 131 5.66 -20.49 0.18
C LYS A 131 4.93 -19.52 1.10
N TYR A 132 4.32 -18.51 0.52
CA TYR A 132 3.75 -17.37 1.24
C TYR A 132 2.29 -17.17 0.84
N ASN A 133 1.41 -16.98 1.82
CA ASN A 133 -0.01 -16.74 1.58
C ASN A 133 -0.31 -15.27 1.83
N GLY A 134 -0.98 -14.63 0.87
CA GLY A 134 -1.50 -13.27 1.01
C GLY A 134 -3.02 -13.28 0.91
N LYS A 135 -3.67 -12.44 1.71
CA LYS A 135 -5.12 -12.25 1.71
C LYS A 135 -5.46 -10.82 1.33
N GLY A 136 -6.62 -10.62 0.71
CA GLY A 136 -7.10 -9.28 0.38
C GLY A 136 -8.54 -9.27 -0.12
N SER A 137 -9.13 -8.09 -0.15
CA SER A 137 -10.49 -7.87 -0.66
C SER A 137 -10.63 -8.17 -2.17
N ASN A 138 -9.51 -8.20 -2.90
CA ASN A 138 -9.45 -8.59 -4.30
C ASN A 138 -8.13 -9.31 -4.64
N MET A 139 -8.07 -9.89 -5.84
CA MET A 139 -6.93 -10.70 -6.26
C MET A 139 -5.62 -9.91 -6.42
N LYS A 140 -5.69 -8.61 -6.77
CA LYS A 140 -4.49 -7.77 -6.87
C LYS A 140 -3.86 -7.60 -5.49
N ILE A 141 -4.69 -7.32 -4.48
CA ILE A 141 -4.24 -7.12 -3.11
C ILE A 141 -3.66 -8.42 -2.54
N ALA A 142 -4.38 -9.53 -2.70
CA ALA A 142 -3.93 -10.84 -2.22
C ALA A 142 -2.56 -11.24 -2.81
N LYS A 143 -2.34 -11.00 -4.10
CA LYS A 143 -1.04 -11.29 -4.76
C LYS A 143 0.09 -10.43 -4.22
N ALA A 144 -0.13 -9.13 -4.08
CA ALA A 144 0.91 -8.24 -3.62
C ALA A 144 1.20 -8.40 -2.12
N ALA A 145 0.21 -8.74 -1.28
CA ALA A 145 0.44 -9.18 0.10
C ALA A 145 1.32 -10.45 0.15
N ALA A 146 1.01 -11.47 -0.65
CA ALA A 146 1.83 -12.69 -0.72
C ALA A 146 3.27 -12.39 -1.16
N ALA A 147 3.44 -11.46 -2.11
CA ALA A 147 4.75 -11.04 -2.60
C ALA A 147 5.55 -10.26 -1.54
N LYS A 148 4.91 -9.40 -0.76
CA LYS A 148 5.57 -8.72 0.38
C LYS A 148 6.11 -9.71 1.39
N PHE A 149 5.28 -10.65 1.84
CA PHE A 149 5.71 -11.70 2.77
C PHE A 149 6.86 -12.54 2.21
N ALA A 150 6.84 -12.82 0.90
CA ALA A 150 7.95 -13.51 0.26
C ALA A 150 9.25 -12.69 0.33
N ILE A 151 9.21 -11.38 0.05
CA ILE A 151 10.39 -10.52 0.13
C ILE A 151 10.92 -10.41 1.57
N GLU A 152 10.04 -10.29 2.56
CA GLU A 152 10.43 -10.28 3.98
C GLU A 152 11.05 -11.60 4.41
N GLY A 153 10.46 -12.72 4.00
CA GLY A 153 11.01 -14.05 4.24
C GLY A 153 12.39 -14.23 3.60
N LEU A 154 12.60 -13.66 2.41
CA LEU A 154 13.92 -13.65 1.76
C LEU A 154 14.95 -12.83 2.55
N LYS A 155 14.57 -11.64 3.05
CA LYS A 155 15.43 -10.80 3.90
C LYS A 155 15.83 -11.54 5.19
N LYS A 156 14.87 -12.18 5.87
CA LYS A 156 15.11 -12.99 7.08
C LYS A 156 16.07 -14.14 6.79
N LYS A 157 15.90 -14.83 5.65
CA LYS A 157 16.81 -15.91 5.22
C LYS A 157 18.24 -15.41 5.03
N TYR A 158 18.43 -14.24 4.41
CA TYR A 158 19.78 -13.67 4.26
C TYR A 158 20.38 -13.23 5.60
N ALA A 159 19.60 -12.62 6.49
CA ALA A 159 20.08 -12.19 7.80
C ALA A 159 20.58 -13.37 8.65
N ALA A 160 19.85 -14.49 8.66
CA ALA A 160 20.25 -15.69 9.38
C ALA A 160 21.56 -16.31 8.89
N VAL A 161 21.92 -16.13 7.61
CA VAL A 161 23.18 -16.64 7.05
C VAL A 161 24.39 -15.84 7.53
N TYR A 162 24.23 -14.54 7.80
CA TYR A 162 25.32 -13.68 8.29
C TYR A 162 25.52 -13.69 9.81
N GLU A 163 24.61 -14.32 10.58
CA GLU A 163 24.77 -14.52 12.02
C GLU A 163 25.44 -15.85 12.38
N GLU A 164 25.58 -16.77 11.42
CA GLU A 164 26.24 -18.07 11.58
C GLU A 164 27.73 -18.08 11.13
N ASP A 165 28.24 -16.96 10.59
CA ASP A 165 29.64 -16.72 10.20
C ASP A 165 30.35 -15.75 11.18
#